data_AF-A0A7C5MP68-F1
#
_entry.id   AF-A0A7C5MP68-F1
#
_cell.length_a   1.000
_cell.length_b   1.000
_cell.length_c   1.000
_cell.angle_alpha   90.00
_cell.angle_beta   90.00
_cell.angle_gamma   90.00
#
_symmetry.space_group_name_H-M   'P 1'
#
loop_
_entity.id
_entity.type
_entity.pdbx_description
1 polymer ?
#
loop_
_entity_poly.entity_id
_entity_poly.type
_entity_poly.pdbx_seq_one_letter_code
_entity_poly.pdbx_strand_id
1 'polypeptide(L)'
;MQNNAPITRLEVERFPAETPGTKTFLHCNSAGSSFPPNLVVESVNAYFLAESLRGGYRYEAEQKQYWVQFYVRAASLLHVDLKEVDRFCEWLAGIIS
;
A
#
# COMPACT_ATOMS: atom_id res chain seq x y z
N MET A 1 -7.04 17.93 -32.62
CA MET A 1 -7.37 16.90 -31.62
C MET A 1 -7.19 17.54 -30.25
N GLN A 2 -8.27 17.75 -29.49
CA GLN A 2 -8.16 18.28 -28.13
C GLN A 2 -7.50 17.22 -27.26
N ASN A 3 -6.36 17.57 -26.68
CA ASN A 3 -5.54 16.67 -25.86
C ASN A 3 -6.10 16.66 -24.43
N ASN A 4 -7.22 15.98 -24.21
CA ASN A 4 -7.78 15.78 -22.87
C ASN A 4 -7.01 14.63 -22.19
N ALA A 5 -5.74 14.87 -21.88
CA ALA A 5 -4.94 13.89 -21.15
C ALA A 5 -5.61 13.63 -19.79
N PRO A 6 -5.80 12.36 -19.40
CA PRO A 6 -6.46 12.00 -18.14
C PRO A 6 -5.67 12.39 -16.89
N ILE A 7 -4.40 12.77 -17.07
CA ILE A 7 -3.48 13.23 -16.02
C ILE A 7 -2.97 14.61 -16.43
N THR A 8 -3.03 15.56 -15.50
CA THR A 8 -2.56 16.93 -15.73
C THR A 8 -1.04 17.02 -15.70
N ARG A 9 -0.49 18.09 -16.29
CA ARG A 9 0.95 18.32 -16.28
C ARG A 9 1.53 18.43 -14.85
N LEU A 10 0.78 19.07 -13.95
CA LEU A 10 1.17 19.19 -12.55
C LEU A 10 1.30 17.82 -11.87
N GLU A 11 0.40 16.89 -12.18
CA GLU A 11 0.44 15.54 -11.61
C GLU A 11 1.62 14.72 -12.15
N VAL A 12 1.95 14.85 -13.44
CA VAL A 12 3.14 14.22 -14.03
C VAL A 12 4.42 14.70 -13.35
N GLU A 13 4.49 15.97 -12.96
CA GLU A 13 5.63 16.54 -12.23
C GLU A 13 5.63 16.11 -10.75
N ARG A 14 4.45 15.92 -10.14
CA ARG A 14 4.28 15.55 -8.73
C ARG A 14 4.67 14.09 -8.44
N PHE A 15 4.22 13.12 -9.24
CA PHE A 15 4.41 11.69 -8.90
C PHE A 15 5.88 11.27 -8.74
N PRO A 16 6.84 11.70 -9.59
CA PRO A 16 8.25 11.38 -9.40
C PRO A 16 8.87 12.11 -8.19
N ALA A 17 8.39 13.30 -7.85
CA ALA A 17 8.87 14.03 -6.68
C ALA A 17 8.51 13.29 -5.37
N GLU A 18 7.33 12.66 -5.35
CA GLU A 18 6.81 11.85 -4.25
C GLU A 18 7.30 10.39 -4.27
N THR A 19 7.95 9.94 -5.34
CA THR A 19 8.43 8.55 -5.47
C THR A 19 9.97 8.53 -5.43
N PRO A 20 10.60 8.26 -4.27
CA PRO A 20 12.03 8.51 -4.07
C PRO A 20 12.92 7.72 -5.03
N GLY A 21 12.53 6.48 -5.39
CA GLY A 21 13.28 5.64 -6.32
C GLY A 21 13.46 6.24 -7.72
N THR A 22 12.53 7.08 -8.17
CA THR A 22 12.62 7.69 -9.52
C THR A 22 13.64 8.82 -9.61
N LYS A 23 14.15 9.33 -8.47
CA LYS A 23 15.19 10.38 -8.45
C LYS A 23 16.55 9.83 -8.87
N THR A 24 16.76 8.53 -8.69
CA THR A 24 18.06 7.87 -8.89
C THR A 24 18.04 6.93 -10.08
N PHE A 25 16.89 6.30 -10.37
CA PHE A 25 16.78 5.25 -11.37
C PHE A 25 15.72 5.57 -12.42
N LEU A 26 16.07 5.37 -13.70
CA LEU A 26 15.09 5.28 -14.77
C LEU A 26 14.47 3.88 -14.74
N HIS A 27 13.25 3.79 -14.21
CA HIS A 27 12.60 2.51 -13.96
C HIS A 27 11.61 2.13 -15.05
N CYS A 28 12.08 1.33 -16.01
CA CYS A 28 11.25 0.79 -17.09
C CYS A 28 10.70 -0.61 -16.78
N ASN A 29 10.80 -1.08 -15.53
CA ASN A 29 10.36 -2.42 -15.10
C ASN A 29 9.31 -2.36 -13.98
N SER A 30 8.31 -1.48 -14.10
CA SER A 30 7.23 -1.36 -13.13
C SER A 30 6.36 -2.62 -13.01
N ALA A 31 6.31 -3.44 -14.08
CA ALA A 31 5.60 -4.71 -14.10
C ALA A 31 6.19 -5.75 -13.13
N GLY A 32 7.52 -5.73 -12.93
CA GLY A 32 8.18 -6.60 -11.95
C GLY A 32 7.99 -6.11 -10.51
N SER A 33 8.08 -4.80 -10.30
CA SER A 33 7.72 -4.14 -9.05
C SER A 33 7.67 -2.62 -9.25
N SER A 34 6.75 -1.93 -8.60
CA SER A 34 6.68 -0.47 -8.62
C SER A 34 7.46 0.13 -7.45
N PHE A 35 8.01 1.33 -7.63
CA PHE A 35 8.59 2.07 -6.52
C PHE A 35 7.48 2.62 -5.61
N PRO A 36 7.60 2.44 -4.28
CA PRO A 36 6.63 2.99 -3.34
C PRO A 36 6.79 4.52 -3.22
N PRO A 37 5.69 5.30 -3.18
CA PRO A 37 5.73 6.72 -2.80
C PRO A 37 6.23 6.93 -1.36
N ASN A 38 6.68 8.14 -1.03
CA ASN A 38 7.19 8.53 0.29
C ASN A 38 6.23 8.14 1.42
N LEU A 39 4.93 8.42 1.27
CA LEU A 39 3.93 8.10 2.28
C LEU A 39 3.89 6.59 2.62
N VAL A 40 4.06 5.72 1.62
CA VAL A 40 4.09 4.27 1.81
C VAL A 40 5.37 3.86 2.54
N VAL A 41 6.52 4.37 2.11
CA VAL A 41 7.82 4.11 2.75
C VAL A 41 7.80 4.53 4.22
N GLU A 42 7.33 5.74 4.49
CA GLU A 42 7.22 6.30 5.84
C GLU A 42 6.28 5.49 6.73
N SER A 43 5.11 5.11 6.21
CA SER A 43 4.13 4.32 6.96
C SER A 43 4.66 2.94 7.34
N VAL A 44 5.32 2.25 6.41
CA VAL A 44 5.93 0.93 6.66
C VAL A 44 7.06 1.05 7.70
N ASN A 45 7.95 2.03 7.56
CA ASN A 45 9.04 2.25 8.50
C ASN A 45 8.52 2.60 9.91
N ALA A 46 7.49 3.44 10.00
CA ALA A 46 6.88 3.82 11.27
C ALA A 46 6.24 2.62 11.97
N TYR A 47 5.50 1.78 11.22
CA TYR A 47 4.93 0.55 11.75
C TYR A 47 6.02 -0.40 12.25
N PHE A 48 7.04 -0.66 11.42
CA PHE A 48 8.15 -1.55 11.77
C PHE A 48 8.90 -1.09 13.03
N LEU A 49 9.16 0.22 13.16
CA LEU A 49 9.79 0.79 14.35
C LEU A 49 8.92 0.60 15.59
N ALA A 50 7.62 0.89 15.50
CA ALA A 50 6.70 0.75 16.63
C ALA A 50 6.55 -0.72 17.06
N GLU A 51 6.45 -1.64 16.10
CA GLU A 51 6.40 -3.08 16.33
C GLU A 51 7.67 -3.57 17.03
N SER A 52 8.84 -3.14 16.57
CA SER A 52 10.15 -3.49 17.15
C SER A 52 10.29 -3.03 18.61
N LEU A 53 9.63 -1.94 18.99
CA LEU A 53 9.69 -1.39 20.36
C LEU A 53 8.65 -2.01 21.31
N ARG A 54 7.48 -2.39 20.80
CA ARG A 54 6.32 -2.82 21.62
C ARG A 54 6.08 -4.33 21.59
N GLY A 55 6.71 -5.03 20.66
CA GLY A 55 6.51 -6.45 20.36
C GLY A 55 5.34 -6.68 19.40
N GLY A 56 5.56 -7.56 18.42
CA GLY A 56 4.65 -7.91 17.31
C GLY A 56 3.18 -8.02 17.71
N TYR A 57 2.83 -9.08 18.44
CA TYR A 57 1.44 -9.38 18.81
C TYR A 57 0.76 -8.27 19.60
N ARG A 58 1.50 -7.55 20.46
CA ARG A 58 0.92 -6.46 21.26
C ARG A 58 0.56 -5.28 20.37
N TYR A 59 1.50 -4.88 19.51
CA TYR A 59 1.26 -3.74 18.62
C TYR A 59 0.23 -4.08 17.54
N GLU A 60 0.26 -5.29 16.97
CA GLU A 60 -0.75 -5.79 16.04
C GLU A 60 -2.17 -5.70 16.65
N ALA A 61 -2.35 -6.17 17.88
CA ALA A 61 -3.64 -6.11 18.57
C ALA A 61 -4.14 -4.68 18.78
N GLU A 62 -3.23 -3.73 19.07
CA GLU A 62 -3.54 -2.30 19.15
C GLU A 62 -3.95 -1.71 17.78
N GLN A 63 -3.36 -2.20 16.69
CA GLN A 63 -3.62 -1.73 15.33
C GLN A 63 -4.78 -2.44 14.63
N LYS A 64 -5.47 -3.40 15.29
CA LYS A 64 -6.54 -4.22 14.70
C LYS A 64 -7.58 -3.43 13.91
N GLN A 65 -7.96 -2.24 14.37
CA GLN A 65 -8.94 -1.39 13.68
C GLN A 65 -8.44 -0.88 12.33
N TYR A 66 -7.15 -0.58 12.19
CA TYR A 66 -6.54 -0.14 10.93
C TYR A 66 -6.46 -1.28 9.92
N TRP A 67 -6.16 -2.50 10.36
CA TRP A 67 -6.16 -3.70 9.51
C TRP A 67 -7.54 -3.96 8.90
N VAL A 68 -8.61 -3.85 9.70
CA VAL A 68 -9.99 -3.97 9.19
C VAL A 68 -10.29 -2.89 8.14
N GLN A 69 -9.87 -1.64 8.39
CA GLN A 69 -10.08 -0.56 7.43
C GLN A 69 -9.30 -0.78 6.13
N PHE A 70 -8.11 -1.36 6.17
CA PHE A 70 -7.34 -1.71 4.97
C PHE A 70 -8.15 -2.63 4.05
N TYR A 71 -8.74 -3.70 4.57
CA TYR A 71 -9.55 -4.63 3.76
C TYR A 71 -10.84 -3.99 3.25
N VAL A 72 -11.48 -3.12 4.04
CA VAL A 72 -12.63 -2.32 3.56
C VAL A 72 -12.25 -1.43 2.39
N ARG A 73 -11.08 -0.78 2.43
CA ARG A 73 -10.58 0.06 1.32
C ARG A 73 -10.21 -0.80 0.11
N ALA A 74 -9.60 -1.96 0.31
CA ALA A 74 -9.26 -2.89 -0.77
C ALA A 74 -10.53 -3.40 -1.48
N ALA A 75 -11.56 -3.80 -0.72
CA ALA A 75 -12.85 -4.20 -1.26
C ALA A 75 -13.50 -3.07 -2.07
N SER A 76 -13.46 -1.83 -1.55
CA SER A 76 -13.94 -0.65 -2.26
C SER A 76 -13.15 -0.36 -3.54
N LEU A 77 -11.83 -0.56 -3.54
CA LEU A 77 -10.96 -0.34 -4.70
C LEU A 77 -11.27 -1.35 -5.82
N LEU A 78 -11.51 -2.61 -5.44
CA LEU A 78 -11.80 -3.69 -6.38
C LEU A 78 -13.28 -3.79 -6.75
N HIS A 79 -14.14 -2.99 -6.11
CA HIS A 79 -15.59 -3.04 -6.27
C HIS A 79 -16.21 -4.41 -5.97
N VAL A 80 -15.74 -5.04 -4.89
CA VAL A 80 -16.19 -6.36 -4.42
C VAL A 80 -16.69 -6.29 -2.98
N ASP A 81 -17.38 -7.33 -2.52
CA ASP A 81 -17.77 -7.44 -1.12
C ASP A 81 -16.55 -7.73 -0.23
N LEU A 82 -16.57 -7.25 1.02
CA LEU A 82 -15.49 -7.48 1.99
C LEU A 82 -15.18 -8.98 2.19
N LYS A 83 -16.22 -9.83 2.19
CA LYS A 83 -16.10 -11.29 2.31
C LYS A 83 -15.27 -11.94 1.20
N GLU A 84 -15.16 -11.29 0.04
CA GLU A 84 -14.40 -11.80 -1.10
C GLU A 84 -12.90 -11.47 -0.96
N VAL A 85 -12.58 -10.39 -0.23
CA VAL A 85 -11.21 -10.03 0.12
C VAL A 85 -10.72 -10.83 1.33
N ASP A 86 -11.55 -10.99 2.37
CA ASP A 86 -11.19 -11.67 3.62
C ASP A 86 -10.84 -13.16 3.44
N ARG A 87 -11.43 -13.84 2.45
CA ARG A 87 -11.10 -15.25 2.13
C ARG A 87 -9.62 -15.46 1.83
N PHE A 88 -8.90 -14.43 1.40
CA PHE A 88 -7.45 -14.50 1.19
C PHE A 88 -6.66 -14.58 2.50
N CYS A 89 -7.15 -13.94 3.57
CA CYS A 89 -6.48 -13.88 4.87
C CYS A 89 -6.80 -15.10 5.73
N GLU A 90 -8.04 -15.60 5.69
CA GLU A 90 -8.40 -16.87 6.34
C GLU A 90 -7.64 -18.06 5.74
N TRP A 91 -7.38 -18.03 4.43
CA TRP A 91 -6.55 -19.05 3.75
C TRP A 91 -5.11 -19.06 4.26
N LEU A 92 -4.49 -17.90 4.53
CA LEU A 92 -3.15 -17.82 5.13
C LEU A 92 -3.13 -18.26 6.60
N ALA A 93 -4.16 -17.92 7.38
CA ALA A 93 -4.28 -18.35 8.77
C ALA A 93 -4.40 -19.89 8.91
N GLY A 94 -5.11 -20.55 7.98
CA GLY A 94 -5.22 -22.02 7.95
C GLY A 94 -3.99 -22.76 7.42
N ILE A 95 -3.00 -22.07 6.84
CA ILE A 95 -1.73 -22.67 6.40
C ILE A 95 -0.66 -22.63 7.51
N ILE A 96 -0.80 -21.73 8.49
CA ILE A 96 0.16 -21.50 9.58
C ILE A 96 -0.27 -22.23 10.88
N SER A 97 -1.46 -22.82 10.92
CA SER A 97 -1.98 -23.68 12.01
C SER A 97 -1.69 -25.17 11.78
#